data_AF-A0A3M2GZF1-F1
#
_entry.id   AF-A0A3M2GZF1-F1
#
_cell.length_a   1.000
_cell.length_b   1.000
_cell.length_c   1.000
_cell.angle_alpha   90.00
_cell.angle_beta   90.00
_cell.angle_gamma   90.00
#
_symmetry.space_group_name_H-M   'P 1'
#
loop_
_entity.id
_entity.type
_entity.pdbx_description
1 polymer ?
#
loop_
_entity_poly.entity_id
_entity_poly.type
_entity_poly.pdbx_seq_one_letter_code
_entity_poly.pdbx_strand_id
1 'polypeptide(L)'
;MIRSLLFLHILFASVWIGGMVYSLFFLGPSLKSMQEERRRELLRSVLGKFFPAVWLSILVLFITGMGLWHGYRKDFSTNPLFHTKLFLFTLMTLIFAYIYIFLFRRGHLKGIPNLIGVNLLLGVLVLLLITYIA
;
A
#
# COMPACT_ATOMS: atom_id res chain seq x y z
N MET A 1 -6.08 -15.54 -19.42
CA MET A 1 -6.32 -15.49 -17.96
C MET A 1 -5.13 -14.91 -17.19
N ILE A 2 -3.92 -15.47 -17.30
CA ILE A 2 -2.73 -15.03 -16.53
C ILE A 2 -2.33 -13.57 -16.79
N ARG A 3 -2.30 -13.12 -18.06
CA ARG A 3 -1.98 -11.72 -18.39
C ARG A 3 -2.93 -10.71 -17.72
N SER A 4 -4.20 -11.07 -17.62
CA SER A 4 -5.21 -10.24 -16.95
C SER A 4 -4.97 -10.15 -15.44
N LEU A 5 -4.57 -11.26 -14.79
CA LEU A 5 -4.19 -11.26 -13.37
C LEU A 5 -2.94 -10.40 -13.12
N LEU A 6 -1.93 -10.50 -13.98
CA LEU A 6 -0.72 -9.69 -13.88
C LEU A 6 -1.02 -8.20 -14.07
N PHE A 7 -1.85 -7.87 -15.06
CA PHE A 7 -2.31 -6.49 -15.28
C PHE A 7 -3.00 -5.93 -14.03
N LEU A 8 -3.96 -6.66 -13.46
CA LEU A 8 -4.64 -6.25 -12.23
C LEU A 8 -3.65 -6.13 -11.06
N HIS A 9 -2.73 -7.08 -10.90
CA HIS A 9 -1.73 -7.04 -9.83
C HIS A 9 -0.88 -5.77 -9.91
N ILE A 10 -0.33 -5.47 -11.09
CA ILE A 10 0.50 -4.28 -11.30
C ILE A 10 -0.33 -3.01 -11.11
N LEU A 11 -1.53 -2.94 -11.67
CA LEU A 11 -2.41 -1.79 -11.57
C LEU A 11 -2.71 -1.42 -10.10
N PHE A 12 -3.10 -2.40 -9.29
CA PHE A 12 -3.42 -2.15 -7.88
C PHE A 12 -2.17 -1.94 -7.02
N ALA A 13 -1.01 -2.51 -7.39
CA ALA A 13 0.27 -2.14 -6.78
C ALA A 13 0.59 -0.66 -7.05
N SER A 14 0.40 -0.19 -8.29
CA SER A 14 0.60 1.20 -8.67
C SER A 14 -0.36 2.15 -7.95
N VAL A 15 -1.63 1.78 -7.79
CA VAL A 15 -2.60 2.58 -7.00
C VAL A 15 -2.13 2.74 -5.56
N TRP A 16 -1.69 1.66 -4.92
CA TRP A 16 -1.29 1.72 -3.53
C TRP A 16 0.02 2.48 -3.33
N ILE A 17 1.08 2.11 -4.05
CA ILE A 17 2.41 2.75 -3.94
C ILE A 17 2.35 4.20 -4.43
N GLY A 18 1.71 4.44 -5.58
CA GLY A 18 1.52 5.77 -6.14
C GLY A 18 0.70 6.67 -5.21
N GLY A 19 -0.31 6.13 -4.54
CA GLY A 19 -1.08 6.88 -3.55
C GLY A 19 -0.27 7.28 -2.31
N MET A 20 0.65 6.43 -1.85
CA MET A 20 1.59 6.78 -0.77
C MET A 20 2.54 7.90 -1.21
N VAL A 21 3.10 7.80 -2.42
CA VAL A 21 3.93 8.86 -3.02
C VAL A 21 3.14 10.17 -3.13
N TYR A 22 1.93 10.12 -3.68
CA TYR A 22 1.03 11.27 -3.77
C TYR A 22 0.78 11.92 -2.41
N SER A 23 0.45 11.11 -1.40
CA SER A 23 0.14 11.59 -0.05
C SER A 23 1.33 12.31 0.59
N LEU A 24 2.55 11.79 0.43
CA LEU A 24 3.75 12.33 1.09
C LEU A 24 4.34 13.52 0.36
N PHE A 25 4.45 13.44 -0.97
CA PHE A 25 5.23 14.39 -1.75
C PHE A 25 4.39 15.51 -2.38
N PHE A 26 3.09 15.31 -2.56
CA PHE A 26 2.22 16.28 -3.22
C PHE A 26 1.18 16.83 -2.24
N LEU A 27 0.39 15.96 -1.63
CA LEU A 27 -0.68 16.37 -0.71
C LEU A 27 -0.12 16.98 0.58
N GLY A 28 0.84 16.32 1.24
CA GLY A 28 1.42 16.83 2.49
C GLY A 28 1.99 18.25 2.37
N PRO A 29 2.86 18.53 1.37
CA PRO A 29 3.43 19.85 1.14
C PRO A 29 2.39 20.91 0.74
N SER A 30 1.41 20.56 -0.10
CA SER A 30 0.38 21.52 -0.55
C SER A 30 -0.51 22.03 0.58
N LEU A 31 -0.58 21.29 1.68
CA LEU A 31 -1.38 21.61 2.85
C LEU A 31 -0.65 22.48 3.89
N LYS A 32 0.66 22.76 3.73
CA LYS A 32 1.46 23.47 4.75
C LYS A 32 1.03 24.92 4.96
N SER A 33 0.55 25.60 3.92
CA SER A 33 0.10 27.00 3.97
C SER A 33 -1.35 27.16 4.45
N MET A 34 -2.08 26.06 4.65
CA MET A 34 -3.47 26.08 5.07
C MET A 34 -3.61 26.17 6.59
N GLN A 35 -4.68 26.85 7.04
CA GLN A 35 -5.10 26.85 8.45
C GLN A 35 -5.31 25.42 8.97
N GLU A 36 -5.00 25.18 10.24
CA GLU A 36 -4.94 23.83 10.80
C GLU A 36 -6.29 23.10 10.74
N GLU A 37 -7.38 23.80 11.02
CA GLU A 37 -8.75 23.29 10.99
C GLU A 37 -9.13 22.84 9.57
N ARG A 38 -8.92 23.73 8.59
CA ARG A 38 -9.24 23.45 7.18
C ARG A 38 -8.39 22.33 6.60
N ARG A 39 -7.11 22.28 6.97
CA ARG A 39 -6.19 21.19 6.62
C ARG A 39 -6.70 19.85 7.14
N ARG A 40 -7.12 19.78 8.40
CA ARG A 40 -7.64 18.55 9.01
C ARG A 40 -8.93 18.09 8.36
N GLU A 41 -9.84 19.01 8.05
CA GLU A 41 -11.10 18.72 7.35
C GLU A 41 -10.84 18.13 5.96
N LEU A 42 -9.97 18.77 5.17
CA LEU A 42 -9.62 18.30 3.84
C LEU A 42 -8.93 16.93 3.88
N LEU A 43 -7.97 16.74 4.80
CA LEU A 43 -7.31 15.45 5.00
C LEU A 43 -8.31 14.34 5.34
N ARG A 44 -9.29 14.60 6.22
CA ARG A 44 -10.33 13.62 6.54
C ARG A 44 -11.16 13.25 5.32
N SER A 45 -11.57 14.25 4.54
CA SER A 45 -12.36 14.05 3.32
C SER A 45 -11.60 13.23 2.27
N VAL A 46 -10.35 13.60 1.99
CA VAL A 46 -9.51 12.93 0.99
C VAL A 46 -9.15 11.51 1.44
N LEU A 47 -8.61 11.35 2.65
CA LEU A 47 -8.20 10.04 3.17
C LEU A 47 -9.40 9.09 3.34
N GLY A 48 -10.56 9.61 3.77
CA GLY A 48 -11.79 8.83 3.90
C GLY A 48 -12.27 8.23 2.58
N LYS A 49 -12.08 8.94 1.47
CA LYS A 49 -12.38 8.43 0.11
C LYS A 49 -11.28 7.53 -0.44
N PHE A 50 -10.03 7.78 -0.05
CA PHE A 50 -8.88 7.04 -0.58
C PHE A 50 -8.66 5.68 0.10
N PHE A 51 -8.89 5.57 1.41
CA PHE A 51 -8.64 4.32 2.15
C PHE A 51 -9.45 3.11 1.69
N PRO A 52 -10.72 3.22 1.26
CA PRO A 52 -11.42 2.11 0.60
C PRO A 52 -10.70 1.57 -0.64
N ALA A 53 -10.09 2.45 -1.45
CA ALA A 53 -9.31 2.03 -2.62
C ALA A 53 -8.02 1.30 -2.22
N VAL A 54 -7.41 1.67 -1.09
CA VAL A 54 -6.24 0.95 -0.54
C VAL A 54 -6.64 -0.43 -0.03
N TRP A 55 -7.76 -0.56 0.69
CA TRP A 55 -8.29 -1.86 1.10
C TRP A 55 -8.57 -2.77 -0.10
N LEU A 56 -9.19 -2.21 -1.16
CA LEU A 56 -9.40 -2.93 -2.41
C LEU A 56 -8.07 -3.36 -3.05
N SER A 57 -7.06 -2.48 -3.04
CA SER A 57 -5.73 -2.79 -3.56
C SER A 57 -5.09 -3.96 -2.81
N ILE A 58 -5.14 -3.97 -1.48
CA ILE A 58 -4.65 -5.08 -0.65
C ILE A 58 -5.33 -6.40 -1.03
N LEU A 59 -6.66 -6.40 -1.12
CA LEU A 59 -7.43 -7.59 -1.44
C LEU A 59 -7.09 -8.11 -2.85
N VAL A 60 -7.08 -7.23 -3.85
CA VAL A 60 -6.76 -7.61 -5.23
C VAL A 60 -5.33 -8.12 -5.34
N LEU A 61 -4.36 -7.46 -4.70
CA LEU A 61 -2.96 -7.91 -4.71
C LEU A 61 -2.76 -9.28 -4.10
N PHE A 62 -3.46 -9.57 -2.99
CA PHE A 62 -3.40 -10.88 -2.36
C PHE A 62 -3.99 -11.96 -3.28
N ILE A 63 -5.21 -11.75 -3.80
CA ILE A 63 -5.89 -12.73 -4.67
C ILE A 63 -5.09 -12.95 -5.96
N THR A 64 -4.70 -11.87 -6.64
CA THR A 64 -3.95 -11.97 -7.90
C THR A 64 -2.55 -12.53 -7.67
N GLY A 65 -1.89 -12.18 -6.56
CA GLY A 65 -0.59 -12.73 -6.19
C GLY A 65 -0.64 -14.24 -5.97
N MET A 66 -1.64 -14.73 -5.24
CA MET A 66 -1.87 -16.15 -5.02
C MET A 66 -2.26 -16.88 -6.32
N GLY A 67 -3.04 -16.24 -7.20
CA GLY A 67 -3.44 -16.82 -8.49
C GLY A 67 -2.30 -16.91 -9.51
N LEU A 68 -1.48 -15.87 -9.62
CA LEU A 68 -0.27 -15.87 -10.46
C LEU A 68 0.73 -16.92 -9.98
N TRP A 69 0.82 -17.10 -8.66
CA TRP A 69 1.67 -18.11 -8.05
C TRP A 69 1.24 -19.54 -8.44
N HIS A 70 -0.01 -19.93 -8.17
CA HIS A 70 -0.53 -21.27 -8.51
C HIS A 70 -0.43 -21.60 -10.01
N GLY A 71 -0.48 -20.59 -10.88
CA GLY A 71 -0.40 -20.75 -12.33
C GLY A 71 1.01 -20.83 -12.92
N TYR A 72 2.04 -20.29 -12.24
CA TYR A 72 3.38 -20.10 -12.82
C TYR A 72 4.54 -20.70 -12.00
N ARG A 73 4.39 -20.83 -10.69
CA ARG A 73 5.48 -21.18 -9.78
C ARG A 73 5.05 -22.24 -8.75
N LYS A 74 5.61 -23.45 -8.87
CA LYS A 74 5.34 -24.59 -7.97
C LYS A 74 6.32 -24.67 -6.80
N ASP A 75 7.26 -23.74 -6.69
CA ASP A 75 8.36 -23.67 -5.70
C ASP A 75 7.95 -23.05 -4.35
N PHE A 76 6.72 -23.33 -3.87
CA PHE A 76 6.06 -22.56 -2.81
C PHE A 76 6.82 -22.59 -1.49
N SER A 77 7.50 -23.70 -1.22
CA SER A 77 8.29 -23.92 -0.01
C SER A 77 9.79 -23.70 -0.18
N THR A 78 10.27 -23.54 -1.42
CA THR A 78 11.71 -23.59 -1.71
C THR A 78 12.31 -22.23 -2.05
N ASN A 79 11.48 -21.22 -2.32
CA ASN A 79 11.96 -19.88 -2.65
C ASN A 79 11.90 -18.94 -1.42
N PRO A 80 13.02 -18.73 -0.70
CA PRO A 80 13.03 -17.89 0.50
C PRO A 80 12.64 -16.44 0.19
N LEU A 81 12.96 -15.92 -1.01
CA LEU A 81 12.62 -14.55 -1.40
C LEU A 81 11.11 -14.35 -1.53
N PHE A 82 10.36 -15.39 -1.95
CA PHE A 82 8.89 -15.33 -1.97
C PHE A 82 8.31 -15.18 -0.56
N HIS A 83 8.81 -15.95 0.41
CA HIS A 83 8.37 -15.82 1.80
C HIS A 83 8.71 -14.44 2.37
N THR A 84 9.88 -13.88 2.03
CA THR A 84 10.23 -12.50 2.38
C THR A 84 9.26 -11.50 1.76
N LYS A 85 8.88 -11.66 0.47
CA LYS A 85 7.87 -10.81 -0.19
C LYS A 85 6.54 -10.82 0.57
N LEU A 86 6.06 -12.02 0.91
CA LEU A 86 4.77 -12.21 1.57
C LEU A 86 4.79 -11.64 2.99
N PHE A 87 5.91 -11.83 3.71
CA PHE A 87 6.13 -11.23 5.02
C PHE A 87 6.08 -9.70 4.95
N LEU A 88 6.79 -9.09 4.01
CA LEU A 88 6.80 -7.64 3.81
C LEU A 88 5.40 -7.11 3.44
N PHE A 89 4.70 -7.77 2.52
CA PHE A 89 3.32 -7.41 2.17
C PHE A 89 2.37 -7.47 3.38
N THR A 90 2.51 -8.50 4.21
CA THR A 90 1.72 -8.65 5.43
C THR A 90 2.02 -7.53 6.42
N LEU A 91 3.31 -7.23 6.65
CA LEU A 91 3.74 -6.14 7.51
C LEU A 91 3.18 -4.79 7.04
N MET A 92 3.25 -4.51 5.74
CA MET A 92 2.69 -3.30 5.14
C MET A 92 1.17 -3.21 5.36
N THR A 93 0.47 -4.33 5.19
CA THR A 93 -0.97 -4.41 5.41
C THR A 93 -1.33 -4.15 6.86
N LEU A 94 -0.56 -4.66 7.82
CA LEU A 94 -0.75 -4.40 9.25
C LEU A 94 -0.50 -2.93 9.61
N ILE A 95 0.55 -2.31 9.04
CA ILE A 95 0.82 -0.88 9.21
C ILE A 95 -0.37 -0.06 8.69
N PHE A 96 -0.86 -0.39 7.49
CA PHE A 96 -2.03 0.29 6.93
C PHE A 96 -3.30 0.07 7.78
N ALA A 97 -3.53 -1.15 8.26
CA ALA A 97 -4.64 -1.45 9.14
C ALA A 97 -4.56 -0.61 10.43
N TYR A 98 -3.38 -0.45 11.02
CA TYR A 98 -3.16 0.43 12.17
C TYR A 98 -3.44 1.91 11.83
N ILE A 99 -2.95 2.40 10.68
CA ILE A 99 -3.25 3.77 10.19
C ILE A 99 -4.75 3.98 10.09
N TYR A 100 -5.47 3.05 9.45
CA TYR A 100 -6.90 3.17 9.23
C TYR A 100 -7.70 3.07 10.55
N ILE A 101 -7.48 2.00 11.31
CA ILE A 101 -8.31 1.65 12.47
C ILE A 101 -8.03 2.57 13.65
N PHE A 102 -6.75 2.87 13.92
CA PHE A 102 -6.37 3.61 15.11
C PHE A 102 -6.16 5.09 14.81
N LEU A 103 -5.30 5.44 13.85
CA LEU A 103 -4.97 6.86 13.61
C LEU A 103 -6.13 7.62 12.95
N PHE A 104 -6.66 7.11 11.84
CA PHE A 104 -7.68 7.81 11.08
C PHE A 104 -9.04 7.83 11.78
N ARG A 105 -9.56 6.67 12.20
CA ARG A 105 -10.88 6.62 12.87
C ARG A 105 -10.91 7.35 14.22
N ARG A 106 -9.78 7.43 14.94
CA ARG A 106 -9.68 8.23 16.18
C ARG A 106 -9.22 9.67 15.97
N GLY A 107 -8.97 10.08 14.72
CA GLY A 107 -8.64 11.47 14.38
C GLY A 107 -7.19 11.90 14.66
N HIS A 108 -6.28 10.99 14.95
CA HIS A 108 -4.84 11.26 15.15
C HIS A 108 -4.10 11.42 13.81
N LEU A 109 -4.41 12.47 13.05
CA LEU A 109 -3.89 12.65 11.70
C LEU A 109 -2.37 12.97 11.64
N LYS A 110 -1.79 13.50 12.72
CA LYS A 110 -0.38 13.94 12.74
C LYS A 110 0.62 12.79 12.54
N GLY A 111 0.28 11.57 12.99
CA GLY A 111 1.16 10.40 12.88
C GLY A 111 1.07 9.66 11.53
N ILE A 112 0.05 9.97 10.72
CA ILE A 112 -0.22 9.26 9.46
C ILE A 112 0.95 9.37 8.47
N PRO A 113 1.54 10.55 8.19
CA PRO A 113 2.60 10.66 7.19
C PRO A 113 3.83 9.81 7.51
N ASN A 114 4.23 9.70 8.78
CA ASN A 114 5.41 8.92 9.17
C ASN A 114 5.21 7.42 8.85
N LEU A 115 4.03 6.88 9.20
CA LEU A 115 3.73 5.48 8.91
C LEU A 115 3.51 5.22 7.42
N ILE A 116 2.93 6.18 6.68
CA ILE A 116 2.90 6.10 5.20
C ILE A 116 4.31 6.07 4.64
N GLY A 117 5.26 6.85 5.19
CA GLY A 117 6.66 6.85 4.81
C GLY A 117 7.33 5.49 5.02
N VAL A 118 7.17 4.90 6.21
CA VAL A 118 7.65 3.54 6.49
C VAL A 118 7.02 2.53 5.52
N ASN A 119 5.71 2.63 5.30
CA ASN A 119 4.99 1.72 4.41
C ASN A 119 5.45 1.85 2.95
N LEU A 120 5.76 3.07 2.50
CA LEU A 120 6.31 3.32 1.17
C LEU A 120 7.70 2.71 1.03
N LEU A 121 8.58 2.86 2.02
CA LEU A 121 9.91 2.23 2.00
C LEU A 121 9.82 0.72 1.89
N LEU A 122 8.94 0.09 2.67
CA LEU A 122 8.66 -1.34 2.55
C LEU A 122 8.12 -1.70 1.16
N GLY A 123 7.24 -0.87 0.59
CA GLY A 123 6.73 -1.05 -0.78
C GLY A 123 7.82 -0.99 -1.84
N VAL A 124 8.78 -0.05 -1.71
CA VAL A 124 9.95 0.02 -2.59
C VAL A 124 10.84 -1.21 -2.44
N LEU A 125 11.06 -1.70 -1.21
CA LEU A 125 11.78 -2.95 -0.97
C LEU A 125 11.08 -4.15 -1.62
N VAL A 126 9.74 -4.22 -1.57
CA VAL A 126 8.96 -5.25 -2.26
C VAL A 126 9.14 -5.16 -3.77
N LEU A 127 9.08 -3.95 -4.35
CA LEU A 127 9.32 -3.74 -5.79
C LEU A 127 10.72 -4.20 -6.21
N LEU A 128 11.74 -3.82 -5.43
CA LEU A 128 13.11 -4.24 -5.65
C LEU A 128 13.24 -5.77 -5.55
N LEU A 129 12.65 -6.38 -4.53
CA LEU A 129 12.70 -7.82 -4.34
C LEU A 129 12.01 -8.58 -5.48
N ILE A 130 10.96 -8.03 -6.08
CA ILE A 130 10.32 -8.60 -7.28
C ILE A 130 11.30 -8.66 -8.47
N THR A 131 12.21 -7.69 -8.64
CA THR A 131 13.15 -7.71 -9.78
C THR A 131 14.18 -8.83 -9.70
N TYR A 132 14.46 -9.36 -8.50
CA TYR A 132 15.35 -10.50 -8.28
C TYR A 132 14.61 -11.84 -8.21
N ILE A 133 13.28 -11.81 -8.09
CA ILE A 133 12.44 -13.00 -8.10
C ILE A 133 11.94 -13.30 -9.51
N ALA A 134 11.70 -12.29 -10.36
CA ALA A 134 11.22 -12.46 -11.73
C ALA A 134 12.19 -13.31 -12.56
#